data_AF-A0A914VBH5-F1
#
_entry.id   AF-A0A914VBH5-F1
#
_cell.length_a   1.000
_cell.length_b   1.000
_cell.length_c   1.000
_cell.angle_alpha   90.00
_cell.angle_beta   90.00
_cell.angle_gamma   90.00
#
_symmetry.space_group_name_H-M   'P 1'
#
loop_
_entity.id
_entity.type
_entity.pdbx_description
1 polymer ?
#
loop_
_entity_poly.entity_id
_entity_poly.type
_entity_poly.pdbx_seq_one_letter_code
_entity_poly.pdbx_strand_id
1 'polypeptide(L)'
;GYLNFLIRERDSLGVTTVEICALFGCIEKVFKFNRQLYQALDAAQLNTSLMAKCFIDYSDGFACYAQYCAQYQKMVSTLAHLEQNPLVADSLAGRQGALGHA
;
A
#
# COMPACT_ATOMS: atom_id res chain seq x y z
N GLY A 1 10.69 -0.29 5.00
CA GLY A 1 9.47 -0.80 4.34
C GLY A 1 9.77 -1.89 3.33
N TYR A 2 8.75 -2.63 2.91
CA TYR A 2 8.83 -3.83 2.06
C TYR A 2 8.85 -3.54 0.57
N LEU A 3 8.04 -2.57 0.09
CA LEU A 3 7.96 -2.22 -1.34
C LEU A 3 9.33 -1.89 -1.96
N ASN A 4 10.04 -0.92 -1.39
CA ASN A 4 11.37 -0.53 -1.88
C ASN A 4 12.41 -1.66 -1.79
N PHE A 5 12.22 -2.59 -0.86
CA PHE A 5 13.10 -3.74 -0.71
C PHE A 5 12.87 -4.74 -1.85
N LEU A 6 11.61 -5.14 -2.09
CA LEU A 6 11.23 -6.05 -3.16
C LEU A 6 11.52 -5.49 -4.56
N ILE A 7 11.42 -4.17 -4.76
CA ILE A 7 11.82 -3.54 -6.03
C ILE A 7 13.33 -3.65 -6.26
N ARG A 8 14.14 -3.46 -5.22
CA ARG A 8 15.61 -3.52 -5.32
C ARG A 8 16.13 -4.93 -5.53
N GLU A 9 15.53 -5.90 -4.86
CA GLU A 9 15.98 -7.30 -4.88
C GLU A 9 15.16 -8.16 -5.85
N ARG A 10 14.34 -7.56 -6.71
CA ARG A 10 13.40 -8.30 -7.57
C ARG A 10 14.10 -9.38 -8.41
N ASP A 11 15.25 -9.04 -8.98
CA ASP A 11 15.95 -9.90 -9.96
C ASP A 11 16.63 -11.07 -9.24
N SER A 12 17.15 -10.86 -8.03
CA SER A 12 17.70 -11.92 -7.18
C SER A 12 16.63 -12.81 -6.58
N LEU A 13 15.44 -12.26 -6.30
CA LEU A 13 14.32 -12.98 -5.69
C LEU A 13 13.36 -13.62 -6.72
N GLY A 14 13.55 -13.34 -8.01
CA GLY A 14 12.68 -13.82 -9.08
C GLY A 14 11.27 -13.21 -9.04
N VAL A 15 11.09 -12.05 -8.41
CA VAL A 15 9.79 -11.38 -8.24
C VAL A 15 9.55 -10.42 -9.39
N THR A 16 8.37 -10.52 -10.01
CA THR A 16 7.99 -9.66 -11.12
C THR A 16 7.42 -8.33 -10.65
N THR A 17 7.53 -7.29 -11.49
CA THR A 17 6.88 -5.99 -11.23
C THR A 17 5.35 -6.12 -11.13
N VAL A 18 4.75 -7.10 -11.81
CA VAL A 18 3.31 -7.37 -11.76
C VAL A 18 2.90 -7.87 -10.37
N GLU A 19 3.69 -8.76 -9.77
CA GLU A 19 3.45 -9.25 -8.41
C GLU A 19 3.65 -8.14 -7.37
N ILE A 20 4.69 -7.30 -7.52
CA ILE A 20 4.91 -6.15 -6.64
C ILE A 20 3.73 -5.16 -6.75
N CYS A 21 3.27 -4.85 -7.97
CA CYS A 21 2.10 -4.01 -8.19
C CYS A 21 0.82 -4.63 -7.61
N ALA A 22 0.67 -5.96 -7.72
CA ALA A 22 -0.46 -6.67 -7.14
C ALA A 22 -0.45 -6.58 -5.61
N LEU A 23 0.71 -6.64 -4.96
CA LEU A 23 0.88 -6.53 -3.51
C LEU A 23 0.66 -5.12 -2.97
N PHE A 24 1.27 -4.11 -3.60
CA PHE A 24 1.36 -2.76 -3.02
C PHE A 24 0.60 -1.67 -3.81
N GLY A 25 0.25 -1.92 -5.07
CA GLY A 25 -0.29 -0.87 -5.93
C GLY A 25 -1.60 -0.28 -5.43
N CYS A 26 -2.46 -1.08 -4.79
CA CYS A 26 -3.70 -0.57 -4.21
C CYS A 26 -3.46 0.23 -2.91
N ILE A 27 -2.56 -0.22 -2.03
CA ILE A 27 -2.30 0.51 -0.77
C ILE A 27 -1.55 1.82 -1.05
N GLU A 28 -0.71 1.88 -2.08
CA GLU A 28 -0.05 3.14 -2.48
C GLU A 28 -1.07 4.18 -2.99
N LYS A 29 -2.09 3.76 -3.73
CA LYS A 29 -3.18 4.66 -4.14
C LYS A 29 -3.94 5.21 -2.93
N VAL A 30 -4.28 4.35 -1.97
CA VAL A 30 -4.93 4.76 -0.72
C VAL A 30 -4.05 5.72 0.07
N PHE A 31 -2.76 5.42 0.21
CA PHE A 31 -1.80 6.27 0.90
C PHE A 31 -1.68 7.65 0.24
N LYS A 32 -1.56 7.70 -1.09
CA LYS A 32 -1.49 8.95 -1.85
C LYS A 32 -2.74 9.78 -1.67
N PHE A 33 -3.92 9.16 -1.76
CA PHE A 33 -5.19 9.83 -1.51
C PHE A 33 -5.28 10.38 -0.07
N ASN A 34 -4.96 9.56 0.93
CA ASN A 34 -5.00 9.98 2.33
C ASN A 34 -4.07 11.15 2.61
N ARG A 35 -2.88 11.18 1.99
CA ARG A 35 -1.95 12.31 2.12
C ARG A 35 -2.54 13.60 1.54
N GLN A 36 -3.20 13.53 0.39
CA GLN A 36 -3.87 14.69 -0.22
C GLN A 36 -5.04 15.18 0.64
N LEU A 37 -5.88 14.25 1.11
CA LEU A 37 -6.99 14.57 2.00
C LEU A 37 -6.49 15.18 3.32
N TYR A 38 -5.45 14.60 3.91
CA TYR A 38 -4.82 15.13 5.13
C TYR A 38 -4.35 16.58 4.93
N GLN A 39 -3.67 16.89 3.82
CA GLN A 39 -3.21 18.25 3.54
C GLN A 39 -4.38 19.24 3.42
N ALA A 40 -5.50 18.84 2.82
CA ALA A 40 -6.69 19.67 2.74
C ALA A 40 -7.33 19.88 4.12
N LEU A 41 -7.39 18.84 4.95
CA LEU A 41 -7.92 18.91 6.32
C LEU A 41 -7.04 19.75 7.25
N ASP A 42 -5.71 19.64 7.12
CA ASP A 42 -4.74 20.45 7.86
C ASP A 42 -4.87 21.93 7.51
N ALA A 43 -5.02 22.24 6.21
CA ALA A 43 -5.27 23.60 5.74
C ALA A 43 -6.62 24.18 6.21
N ALA A 44 -7.59 23.34 6.56
CA ALA A 44 -8.87 23.78 7.10
C ALA A 44 -8.78 24.22 8.58
N GLN A 45 -7.65 24.01 9.27
CA GLN A 45 -7.39 24.49 10.63
C GLN A 45 -8.51 24.17 11.63
N LEU A 46 -9.04 22.94 11.60
CA LEU A 46 -10.14 22.46 12.46
C LEU A 46 -11.47 23.21 12.29
N ASN A 47 -11.64 23.99 11.23
CA ASN A 47 -12.92 24.59 10.89
C ASN A 47 -13.87 23.51 10.34
N THR A 48 -14.96 23.26 11.05
CA THR A 48 -15.91 22.17 10.74
C THR A 48 -16.55 22.30 9.36
N SER A 49 -16.90 23.51 8.92
CA SER A 49 -17.49 23.74 7.59
C SER A 49 -16.48 23.49 6.48
N LEU A 50 -15.23 23.94 6.65
CA LEU A 50 -14.16 23.71 5.67
C LEU A 50 -13.76 22.23 5.61
N MET A 51 -13.66 21.55 6.75
CA MET A 51 -13.40 20.12 6.80
C MET A 51 -14.51 19.32 6.12
N ALA A 52 -15.78 19.62 6.40
CA ALA A 52 -16.92 18.98 5.72
C ALA A 52 -16.85 19.19 4.20
N LYS A 53 -16.50 20.41 3.77
CA LYS A 53 -16.28 20.72 2.35
C LYS A 53 -15.14 19.87 1.75
N CYS A 54 -14.03 19.68 2.46
CA CYS A 54 -12.95 18.80 1.99
C CYS A 54 -13.45 17.37 1.70
N PHE A 55 -14.31 16.78 2.55
CA PHE A 55 -14.85 15.45 2.27
C PHE A 55 -15.75 15.41 1.03
N ILE A 56 -16.51 16.48 0.79
CA ILE A 56 -17.34 16.61 -0.42
C ILE A 56 -16.45 16.75 -1.66
N ASP A 57 -15.49 17.66 -1.62
CA ASP A 57 -14.57 17.97 -2.75
C ASP A 57 -13.71 16.75 -3.12
N TYR A 58 -13.38 15.88 -2.16
CA TYR A 58 -12.55 14.68 -2.36
C TYR A 58 -13.35 13.37 -2.40
N SER A 59 -14.69 13.43 -2.45
CA SER A 59 -15.58 12.27 -2.35
C SER A 59 -15.27 11.17 -3.38
N ASP A 60 -15.02 11.53 -4.64
CA ASP A 60 -14.67 10.56 -5.70
C ASP A 60 -13.36 9.81 -5.42
N GLY A 61 -12.43 10.42 -4.70
CA GLY A 61 -11.14 9.83 -4.34
C GLY A 61 -11.26 8.62 -3.41
N PHE A 62 -12.36 8.52 -2.64
CA PHE A 62 -12.61 7.38 -1.77
C PHE A 62 -12.86 6.07 -2.53
N ALA A 63 -13.15 6.12 -3.84
CA ALA A 63 -13.31 4.92 -4.65
C ALA A 63 -12.07 4.01 -4.64
N CYS A 64 -10.88 4.55 -4.34
CA CYS A 64 -9.66 3.75 -4.19
C CYS A 64 -9.75 2.72 -3.04
N TYR A 65 -10.55 2.99 -2.00
CA TYR A 65 -10.79 2.03 -0.91
C TYR A 65 -11.64 0.85 -1.38
N ALA A 66 -12.67 1.09 -2.20
CA ALA A 66 -13.47 0.02 -2.78
C ALA A 66 -12.59 -0.89 -3.68
N GLN A 67 -11.71 -0.29 -4.48
CA GLN A 67 -10.74 -1.03 -5.28
C GLN A 67 -9.75 -1.82 -4.42
N TYR A 68 -9.26 -1.25 -3.32
CA TYR A 68 -8.38 -1.94 -2.39
C TYR A 68 -9.07 -3.18 -1.80
N CYS A 69 -10.31 -3.04 -1.34
CA CYS A 69 -11.11 -4.16 -0.81
C CYS A 69 -11.35 -5.24 -1.87
N ALA A 70 -11.72 -4.85 -3.09
CA ALA A 70 -11.92 -5.80 -4.19
C ALA A 70 -10.63 -6.55 -4.57
N GLN A 71 -9.47 -5.90 -4.42
CA GLN A 71 -8.17 -6.47 -4.79
C GLN A 71 -7.51 -7.25 -3.64
N TYR A 72 -8.06 -7.20 -2.42
CA TYR A 72 -7.46 -7.80 -1.23
C TYR A 72 -7.19 -9.30 -1.38
N GLN A 73 -8.14 -10.06 -1.92
CA GLN A 73 -7.95 -11.49 -2.14
C GLN A 73 -6.77 -11.77 -3.07
N LYS A 74 -6.63 -10.99 -4.14
CA LYS A 74 -5.48 -11.14 -5.06
C LYS A 74 -4.16 -10.71 -4.40
N MET A 75 -4.15 -9.68 -3.55
CA MET A 75 -2.97 -9.32 -2.75
C MET A 75 -2.50 -10.51 -1.90
N VAL A 76 -3.42 -11.11 -1.14
CA VAL A 76 -3.11 -12.24 -0.25
C VAL A 76 -2.66 -13.46 -1.06
N SER A 77 -3.34 -13.79 -2.16
CA SER A 77 -2.94 -14.92 -3.01
C SER A 77 -1.57 -14.72 -3.65
N THR A 78 -1.24 -13.50 -4.09
CA THR A 78 0.10 -13.19 -4.61
C THR A 78 1.15 -13.31 -3.52
N LEU A 79 0.88 -12.85 -2.29
CA LEU A 79 1.80 -13.01 -1.17
C LEU A 79 2.04 -14.48 -0.85
N ALA A 80 0.97 -15.27 -0.74
CA ALA A 80 1.06 -16.71 -0.47
C ALA A 80 1.82 -17.47 -1.56
N HIS A 81 1.68 -17.08 -2.83
CA HIS A 81 2.46 -17.63 -3.93
C HIS A 81 3.95 -17.30 -3.80
N LEU A 82 4.28 -16.04 -3.47
CA LEU A 82 5.66 -15.60 -3.31
C LEU A 82 6.35 -16.26 -2.11
N GLU A 83 5.62 -16.49 -1.01
CA GLU A 83 6.13 -17.19 0.18
C GLU A 83 6.44 -18.68 -0.06
N GLN A 84 5.94 -19.29 -1.15
CA GLN A 84 6.35 -20.64 -1.55
C GLN A 84 7.79 -20.69 -2.07
N ASN A 85 8.36 -19.55 -2.46
CA ASN A 85 9.77 -19.44 -2.81
C ASN A 85 10.60 -19.21 -1.53
N PRO A 86 11.48 -20.16 -1.13
CA PRO A 86 12.27 -20.04 0.09
C PRO A 86 13.12 -18.77 0.13
N LEU A 87 13.67 -18.34 -1.01
CA LEU A 87 14.48 -17.13 -1.09
C LEU A 87 13.67 -15.88 -0.74
N VAL A 88 12.42 -15.82 -1.20
CA VAL A 88 11.53 -14.70 -0.90
C VAL A 88 11.10 -14.74 0.55
N ALA A 89 10.73 -15.91 1.07
CA ALA A 89 10.32 -16.10 2.46
C ALA A 89 11.43 -15.68 3.44
N ASP A 90 12.66 -16.18 3.24
CA ASP A 90 13.82 -15.84 4.08
C ASP A 90 14.14 -14.34 4.03
N SER A 91 14.06 -13.75 2.83
CA SER A 91 14.30 -12.32 2.63
C SER A 91 13.24 -11.45 3.30
N LEU A 92 11.97 -11.86 3.25
CA LEU A 92 10.87 -11.17 3.94
C LEU A 92 10.99 -11.30 5.46
N ALA A 93 11.36 -12.47 5.98
CA ALA A 93 11.61 -12.70 7.40
C ALA A 93 12.80 -11.86 7.90
N GLY A 94 13.91 -11.85 7.17
CA GLY A 94 15.06 -10.99 7.47
C GLY A 94 14.68 -9.51 7.46
N ARG A 95 13.83 -9.10 6.50
CA ARG A 95 13.30 -7.74 6.44
C ARG A 95 12.35 -7.41 7.59
N GLN A 96 11.50 -8.34 8.02
CA GLN A 96 10.65 -8.21 9.22
C GLN A 96 11.50 -7.98 10.47
N GLY A 97 12.54 -8.80 10.68
CA GLY A 97 13.47 -8.64 11.80
C GLY A 97 14.19 -7.29 11.79
N ALA A 98 14.72 -6.87 10.63
CA ALA A 98 15.42 -5.59 10.50
C ALA A 98 14.51 -4.35 10.73
N LEU A 99 13.20 -4.49 10.54
CA LEU A 99 12.22 -3.43 10.80
C LEU A 99 11.62 -3.51 12.21
N GLY A 100 11.94 -4.54 13.00
CA GLY A 100 11.33 -4.76 14.32
C GLY A 100 9.84 -5.10 14.23
N HIS A 101 9.42 -5.76 13.15
CA HIS A 101 8.04 -6.23 12.97
C HIS A 101 7.85 -7.70 13.35
N ALA A 102 8.91 -8.36 13.83
CA ALA A 102 8.93 -9.77 14.24
C ALA A 102 8.45 -9.94 15.69
#